data_AF-A0AAQ5XX34-F1
#
_entry.id   AF-A0AAQ5XX34-F1
#
_cell.length_a   1.000
_cell.length_b   1.000
_cell.length_c   1.000
_cell.angle_alpha   90.00
_cell.angle_beta   90.00
_cell.angle_gamma   90.00
#
_symmetry.space_group_name_H-M   'P 1'
#
loop_
_entity.id
_entity.type
_entity.pdbx_description
1 polymer ?
#
loop_
_entity_poly.entity_id
_entity_poly.type
_entity_poly.pdbx_seq_one_letter_code
_entity_poly.pdbx_strand_id
1 'polypeptide(L)'
;TKLLLTFNIDGAKLSTAPGNCCFNFYTRPLPANRVSNVIKTHSSCLRPAFIVQTVRGRQICYSQTFQWALDQYQKINTPEVFYFNVSKSNGLSVIWGLV
;
A
#
# COMPACT_ATOMS: atom_id res chain seq x y z
N THR A 1 29.36 -16.90 41.51
CA THR A 1 27.97 -16.44 41.30
C THR A 1 27.67 -16.45 39.81
N LYS A 2 27.14 -17.54 39.26
CA LYS A 2 26.77 -17.60 37.83
C LYS A 2 25.32 -17.14 37.71
N LEU A 3 25.12 -15.91 37.25
CA LEU A 3 23.80 -15.39 36.90
C LEU A 3 23.45 -15.95 35.52
N LEU A 4 22.66 -17.02 35.47
CA LEU A 4 22.07 -17.50 34.21
C LEU A 4 20.85 -16.62 33.92
N LEU A 5 21.02 -15.63 33.06
CA LEU A 5 19.90 -14.90 32.48
C LEU A 5 19.24 -15.81 31.44
N THR A 6 18.19 -16.53 31.84
CA THR A 6 17.30 -17.18 30.89
C THR A 6 16.42 -16.10 30.25
N PHE A 7 16.79 -15.66 29.05
CA PHE A 7 15.89 -14.87 28.22
C PHE A 7 14.84 -15.81 27.64
N ASN A 8 13.61 -15.72 28.14
CA ASN A 8 12.46 -16.26 27.42
C ASN A 8 12.24 -15.35 26.20
N ILE A 9 12.73 -15.79 25.06
CA ILE A 9 12.32 -15.23 23.77
C ILE A 9 10.94 -15.82 23.47
N ASP A 10 9.88 -15.19 24.00
CA ASP A 10 8.54 -15.37 23.46
C ASP A 10 8.67 -15.21 21.95
N GLY A 11 8.36 -16.28 21.22
CA GLY A 11 8.59 -16.36 19.79
C GLY A 11 7.87 -15.24 19.07
N ALA A 12 8.52 -14.08 18.97
CA ALA A 12 8.19 -13.08 18.00
C ALA A 12 8.21 -13.84 16.69
N LYS A 13 7.05 -13.93 16.05
CA LYS A 13 6.92 -14.46 14.70
C LYS A 13 7.73 -13.51 13.83
N LEU A 14 9.04 -13.73 13.77
CA LEU A 14 9.93 -13.08 12.85
C LEU A 14 9.46 -13.61 11.50
N SER A 15 8.56 -12.87 10.86
CA SER A 15 8.19 -13.11 9.47
C SER A 15 9.45 -12.86 8.65
N THR A 16 10.33 -13.85 8.64
CA THR A 16 11.57 -13.90 7.84
C THR A 16 11.23 -14.04 6.37
N ALA A 17 9.99 -14.44 6.05
CA ALA A 17 9.40 -14.21 4.74
C ALA A 17 9.08 -12.70 4.60
N PRO A 18 9.69 -11.99 3.64
CA PRO A 18 9.22 -10.66 3.31
C PRO A 18 7.73 -10.79 2.95
N GLY A 19 6.86 -9.98 3.56
CA GLY A 19 5.47 -9.88 3.10
C GLY A 19 5.45 -9.64 1.58
N ASN A 20 4.41 -10.09 0.88
CA ASN A 20 4.36 -10.12 -0.60
C ASN A 20 5.01 -8.87 -1.26
N CYS A 21 6.28 -9.00 -1.66
CA CYS A 21 7.02 -7.97 -2.37
C CYS A 21 6.91 -8.20 -3.88
N CYS A 22 6.94 -7.12 -4.66
CA CYS A 22 6.91 -7.17 -6.11
C CYS A 22 8.31 -6.99 -6.69
N PHE A 23 8.72 -7.89 -7.57
CA PHE A 23 9.99 -7.79 -8.29
C PHE A 23 9.80 -7.40 -9.77
N ASN A 24 8.65 -7.75 -10.34
CA ASN A 24 8.25 -7.45 -11.71
C ASN A 24 6.99 -6.57 -11.72
N PHE A 25 6.92 -5.67 -12.70
CA PHE A 25 5.84 -4.70 -12.81
C PHE A 25 5.12 -4.81 -14.13
N TYR A 26 3.80 -4.84 -14.06
CA TYR A 26 2.96 -4.71 -15.23
C TYR A 26 2.88 -3.23 -15.63
N THR A 27 2.95 -2.97 -16.93
CA THR A 27 3.10 -1.61 -17.47
C THR A 27 1.85 -1.09 -18.18
N ARG A 28 0.78 -1.90 -18.25
CA ARG A 28 -0.48 -1.52 -18.90
C ARG A 28 -1.59 -1.32 -17.86
N PRO A 29 -2.45 -0.30 -18.03
CA PRO A 29 -3.59 -0.11 -17.14
C PRO A 29 -4.59 -1.27 -17.28
N LEU A 30 -5.24 -1.63 -16.19
CA LEU A 30 -6.41 -2.51 -16.24
C LEU A 30 -7.68 -1.67 -16.41
N PRO A 31 -8.70 -2.21 -17.09
CA PRO A 31 -10.06 -1.70 -16.99
C PRO A 31 -10.50 -1.64 -15.51
N ALA A 32 -11.10 -0.53 -15.10
CA ALA A 32 -11.47 -0.29 -13.70
C ALA A 32 -12.41 -1.37 -13.15
N ASN A 33 -13.32 -1.90 -13.97
CA ASN A 33 -14.23 -3.00 -13.61
C ASN A 33 -13.53 -4.33 -13.32
N ARG A 34 -12.23 -4.45 -13.58
CA ARG A 34 -11.44 -5.65 -13.24
C ARG A 34 -10.69 -5.51 -11.93
N VAL A 35 -10.62 -4.33 -11.33
CA VAL A 35 -9.93 -4.06 -10.07
C VAL A 35 -10.91 -4.28 -8.93
N SER A 36 -10.57 -5.17 -7.98
CA SER A 36 -11.35 -5.40 -6.77
C SER A 36 -10.77 -4.67 -5.56
N ASN A 37 -9.45 -4.64 -5.44
CA ASN A 37 -8.74 -3.98 -4.35
C ASN A 37 -7.31 -3.60 -4.80
N VAL A 38 -6.71 -2.62 -4.14
CA VAL A 38 -5.31 -2.25 -4.35
C VAL A 38 -4.62 -2.16 -2.98
N ILE A 39 -3.61 -3.00 -2.78
CA ILE A 39 -2.86 -3.07 -1.52
C ILE A 39 -1.47 -2.48 -1.74
N LYS A 40 -1.01 -1.62 -0.82
CA LYS A 40 0.37 -1.14 -0.81
C LYS A 40 1.28 -2.22 -0.23
N THR A 41 2.40 -2.50 -0.89
CA THR A 41 3.40 -3.45 -0.34
C THR A 41 4.00 -2.91 0.95
N HIS A 42 4.51 -3.83 1.78
CA HIS A 42 5.18 -3.47 3.03
C HIS A 42 6.39 -2.54 2.78
N SER A 43 6.68 -1.66 3.73
CA SER A 43 7.77 -0.68 3.63
C SER A 43 9.16 -1.32 3.58
N SER A 44 9.30 -2.57 4.03
CA SER A 44 10.56 -3.33 3.95
C SER A 44 10.89 -3.82 2.54
N CYS A 45 9.96 -3.74 1.59
CA CYS A 45 10.23 -4.14 0.21
C CYS A 45 11.16 -3.12 -0.46
N LEU A 46 12.26 -3.61 -1.05
CA LEU A 46 13.24 -2.76 -1.75
C LEU A 46 12.61 -1.97 -2.92
N ARG A 47 11.56 -2.51 -3.53
CA ARG A 47 10.84 -1.89 -4.64
C ARG A 47 9.42 -1.54 -4.17
N PRO A 48 9.10 -0.25 -3.95
CA PRO A 48 7.77 0.17 -3.55
C PRO A 48 6.74 -0.15 -4.64
N ALA A 49 5.69 -0.88 -4.28
CA ALA A 49 4.71 -1.36 -5.23
C ALA A 49 3.27 -1.30 -4.71
N PHE A 50 2.34 -1.46 -5.64
CA PHE A 50 0.94 -1.76 -5.40
C PHE A 50 0.64 -3.16 -5.93
N ILE A 51 -0.06 -3.95 -5.13
CA ILE A 51 -0.65 -5.23 -5.53
C ILE A 51 -2.11 -4.97 -5.85
N VAL A 52 -2.44 -4.99 -7.14
CA VAL A 52 -3.80 -4.90 -7.62
C VAL A 52 -4.42 -6.29 -7.59
N GLN A 53 -5.42 -6.47 -6.74
CA GLN A 53 -6.27 -7.64 -6.78
C GLN A 53 -7.33 -7.43 -7.85
N THR A 54 -7.51 -8.45 -8.68
CA THR A 54 -8.55 -8.47 -9.70
C THR A 54 -9.79 -9.17 -9.18
N VAL A 55 -10.94 -8.84 -9.76
CA VAL A 55 -12.22 -9.53 -9.47
C VAL A 55 -12.17 -11.05 -9.71
N ARG A 56 -11.21 -11.53 -10.51
CA ARG A 56 -10.96 -12.96 -10.77
C ARG A 56 -9.96 -13.58 -9.79
N GLY A 57 -9.60 -12.89 -8.71
CA GLY A 57 -8.67 -13.37 -7.68
C GLY A 57 -7.18 -13.34 -8.05
N ARG A 58 -6.80 -12.83 -9.23
CA ARG A 58 -5.39 -12.66 -9.61
C ARG A 58 -4.79 -11.42 -8.96
N GLN A 59 -3.52 -11.50 -8.58
CA GLN A 59 -2.72 -10.39 -8.07
C GLN A 59 -1.74 -9.92 -9.14
N ILE A 60 -1.75 -8.60 -9.41
CA ILE A 60 -0.87 -7.98 -10.41
C ILE A 60 -0.09 -6.87 -9.73
N CYS A 61 1.23 -6.92 -9.89
CA CYS A 61 2.15 -5.94 -9.34
C CYS A 61 2.29 -4.72 -10.26
N TYR A 62 2.19 -3.54 -9.66
CA TYR A 62 2.45 -2.25 -10.29
C TYR A 62 3.45 -1.44 -9.47
N SER A 63 4.31 -0.67 -10.13
CA SER A 63 5.18 0.28 -9.44
C SER A 63 4.35 1.39 -8.80
N GLN A 64 4.79 1.90 -7.63
CA GLN A 64 4.18 3.10 -7.04
C GLN A 64 4.37 4.36 -7.89
N THR A 65 5.30 4.35 -8.85
CA THR A 65 5.51 5.44 -9.81
C THR A 65 4.59 5.38 -11.03
N PHE A 66 3.80 4.31 -11.19
CA PHE A 66 2.87 4.19 -12.31
C PHE A 66 1.56 4.90 -11.97
N GLN A 67 1.32 6.06 -12.63
CA GLN A 67 0.23 6.97 -12.28
C GLN A 67 -1.14 6.28 -12.20
N TRP A 68 -1.47 5.42 -13.16
CA TRP A 68 -2.74 4.70 -13.14
C TRP A 68 -2.93 3.87 -11.86
N ALA A 69 -1.88 3.21 -11.35
CA ALA A 69 -1.96 2.39 -10.15
C ALA A 69 -2.10 3.24 -8.89
N LEU A 70 -1.42 4.39 -8.84
CA LEU A 70 -1.58 5.37 -7.76
C LEU A 70 -3.03 5.90 -7.72
N ASP A 71 -3.60 6.23 -8.88
CA ASP A 71 -4.99 6.71 -8.97
C ASP A 71 -5.97 5.64 -8.48
N GLN A 72 -5.76 4.36 -8.82
CA GLN A 72 -6.60 3.27 -8.30
C GLN A 72 -6.45 3.12 -6.78
N TYR A 73 -5.21 3.19 -6.26
CA TYR A 73 -4.96 3.10 -4.83
C TYR A 73 -5.67 4.20 -4.05
N GLN A 74 -5.58 5.45 -4.52
CA GLN A 74 -6.26 6.59 -3.89
C GLN A 74 -7.78 6.41 -3.93
N LYS A 75 -8.36 6.07 -5.08
CA LYS A 75 -9.81 5.85 -5.21
C LYS A 75 -10.35 4.81 -4.23
N ILE A 76 -9.60 3.74 -3.96
CA ILE A 76 -10.04 2.64 -3.09
C ILE A 76 -9.72 2.90 -1.61
N ASN A 77 -8.56 3.49 -1.31
CA ASN A 77 -8.06 3.60 0.06
C ASN A 77 -8.20 4.99 0.68
N THR A 78 -8.73 5.98 -0.04
CA THR A 78 -9.09 7.24 0.60
C THR A 78 -10.40 7.05 1.35
N PRO A 79 -10.41 7.15 2.70
CA PRO A 79 -11.66 7.09 3.44
C PRO A 79 -12.52 8.29 3.03
N GLU A 80 -13.81 8.05 2.77
CA GLU A 80 -14.79 9.10 2.40
C GLU A 80 -14.85 10.27 3.41
N VAL A 81 -14.20 10.14 4.56
CA VAL A 81 -14.11 11.14 5.63
C VAL A 81 -13.02 12.21 5.40
N PHE A 82 -12.06 12.01 4.48
CA PHE A 82 -10.99 13.00 4.21
C PHE A 82 -11.32 13.98 3.07
N TYR A 83 -12.47 13.80 2.42
CA TYR A 83 -12.86 14.57 1.23
C TYR A 83 -13.55 15.89 1.53
N PHE A 84 -13.91 16.19 2.78
CA PHE A 84 -14.63 17.42 3.07
C PHE A 84 -13.79 18.71 3.07
N ASN A 85 -12.47 18.69 2.84
CA ASN A 85 -11.71 19.93 2.52
C ASN A 85 -10.40 19.68 1.73
N VAL A 86 -10.47 19.11 0.52
CA VAL A 86 -9.36 19.23 -0.46
C VAL A 86 -9.87 19.88 -1.74
N SER A 87 -9.89 21.21 -1.76
CA SER A 87 -10.09 21.99 -2.98
C SER A 87 -8.78 22.02 -3.76
N LYS A 88 -8.71 21.28 -4.88
CA LYS A 88 -7.52 21.26 -5.74
C LYS A 88 -7.50 22.52 -6.61
N SER A 89 -6.80 23.57 -6.16
CA SER A 89 -6.42 24.71 -7.01
C SER A 89 -4.89 24.79 -7.10
N ASN A 90 -4.36 24.71 -8.33
CA ASN A 90 -3.00 25.09 -8.72
C ASN A 90 -1.85 24.60 -7.81
N GLY A 91 -1.82 23.31 -7.47
CA GLY A 91 -0.64 22.68 -6.84
C GLY A 91 -0.38 23.07 -5.39
N LEU A 92 -1.25 23.84 -4.76
CA LEU A 92 -1.18 24.16 -3.33
C LEU A 92 -2.31 23.42 -2.60
N SER A 93 -1.93 22.60 -1.63
CA SER A 93 -2.90 21.97 -0.71
C SER A 93 -3.27 23.01 0.34
N VAL A 94 -4.46 23.60 0.23
CA VAL A 94 -4.91 24.61 1.17
C VAL A 94 -5.69 23.93 2.29
N ILE A 95 -5.13 23.95 3.50
CA ILE A 95 -5.80 23.45 4.71
C ILE A 95 -6.60 24.61 5.30
N TRP A 96 -7.92 24.61 5.11
CA TRP A 96 -8.81 25.44 5.92
C TRP A 96 -9.36 24.58 7.05
N GLY A 97 -8.89 24.82 8.26
CA GLY A 97 -9.47 24.22 9.45
C GLY A 97 -10.76 24.96 9.85
N LEU A 98 -11.77 24.20 10.30
CA LEU A 98 -12.54 24.38 11.55
C LEU A 98 -13.91 23.70 11.44
N VAL A 99 -14.12 22.67 12.28
CA VAL A 99 -15.09 22.73 13.40
C VAL A 99 -14.39 22.12 14.61
#